data_AF-A0A0C2FZW3-F1
#
_entry.id   AF-A0A0C2FZW3-F1
#
_cell.length_a   1.000
_cell.length_b   1.000
_cell.length_c   1.000
_cell.angle_alpha   90.00
_cell.angle_beta   90.00
_cell.angle_gamma   90.00
#
_symmetry.space_group_name_H-M   'P 1'
#
loop_
_entity.id
_entity.type
_entity.pdbx_description
1 polymer ?
#
loop_
_entity_poly.entity_id
_entity_poly.type
_entity_poly.pdbx_seq_one_letter_code
_entity_poly.pdbx_strand_id
1 'polypeptide(L)'
;MTDALRNQAFNMHNYYRRLLASGWAKDAKLIYAKPSQAMPALTVLEQWWSPLEKIGNEDNTYTQANQATLGTYINIAHHKATKVGCGVQTCAKIGKTLVQCAYEGVPTIPDDDPIYPVGKTCSKCGTLAATPKCSPLGGLCTA
;
A
#
# COMPACT_ATOMS: atom_id res chain seq x y z
N MET A 1 -9.34 4.34 -4.53
CA MET A 1 -8.07 4.95 -4.97
C MET A 1 -8.15 5.12 -6.49
N THR A 2 -7.81 6.29 -7.03
CA THR A 2 -7.76 6.53 -8.48
C THR A 2 -6.37 6.16 -9.03
N ASP A 3 -6.24 5.96 -10.35
CA ASP A 3 -4.93 5.73 -11.00
C ASP A 3 -3.92 6.83 -10.70
N ALA A 4 -4.39 8.08 -10.59
CA ALA A 4 -3.54 9.21 -10.21
C ALA A 4 -2.91 9.04 -8.82
N LEU A 5 -3.70 8.57 -7.84
CA LEU A 5 -3.21 8.32 -6.48
C LEU A 5 -2.26 7.11 -6.41
N ARG A 6 -2.52 6.06 -7.21
CA ARG A 6 -1.60 4.91 -7.37
C ARG A 6 -0.25 5.35 -7.90
N ASN A 7 -0.28 6.09 -9.02
CA ASN A 7 0.91 6.60 -9.67
C ASN A 7 1.66 7.56 -8.74
N GLN A 8 0.96 8.37 -7.96
CA GLN A 8 1.60 9.26 -6.99
C GLN A 8 2.34 8.48 -5.89
N ALA A 9 1.72 7.45 -5.30
CA ALA A 9 2.37 6.62 -4.28
C ALA A 9 3.57 5.85 -4.87
N PHE A 10 3.40 5.26 -6.04
CA PHE A 10 4.45 4.60 -6.81
C PHE A 10 5.62 5.54 -7.10
N ASN A 11 5.33 6.72 -7.65
CA ASN A 11 6.32 7.73 -8.01
C ASN A 11 7.04 8.25 -6.77
N MET A 12 6.33 8.46 -5.66
CA MET A 12 6.94 8.91 -4.41
C MET A 12 7.91 7.87 -3.83
N HIS A 13 7.54 6.59 -3.82
CA HIS A 13 8.45 5.54 -3.35
C HIS A 13 9.67 5.41 -4.26
N ASN A 14 9.47 5.38 -5.58
CA ASN A 14 10.57 5.30 -6.54
C ASN A 14 11.45 6.57 -6.52
N TYR A 15 10.88 7.74 -6.19
CA TYR A 15 11.64 8.97 -5.97
C TYR A 15 12.60 8.86 -4.78
N TYR A 16 12.14 8.43 -3.61
CA TYR A 16 13.03 8.26 -2.44
C TYR A 16 14.09 7.16 -2.67
N ARG A 17 13.73 6.07 -3.35
CA ARG A 17 14.70 5.04 -3.78
C ARG A 17 15.76 5.63 -4.70
N ARG A 18 15.36 6.52 -5.62
CA ARG A 18 16.31 7.22 -6.50
C ARG A 18 17.25 8.12 -5.70
N LEU A 19 16.74 8.89 -4.74
CA LEU A 19 17.57 9.70 -3.85
C LEU A 19 18.59 8.86 -3.08
N LEU A 20 18.17 7.72 -2.54
CA LEU A 20 19.08 6.83 -1.81
C LEU A 20 20.10 6.18 -2.76
N ALA A 21 19.65 5.70 -3.92
CA ALA A 21 20.51 5.08 -4.92
C ALA A 21 21.58 6.03 -5.46
N SER A 22 21.27 7.31 -5.63
CA SER A 22 22.22 8.32 -6.10
C SER A 22 23.09 8.90 -4.98
N GLY A 23 22.84 8.57 -3.71
CA GLY A 23 23.55 9.14 -2.57
C GLY A 23 23.12 10.57 -2.21
N TRP A 24 21.89 10.96 -2.55
CA TRP A 24 21.30 12.27 -2.23
C TRP A 24 20.27 12.20 -1.10
N ALA A 25 19.93 11.00 -0.62
CA ALA A 25 19.13 10.85 0.58
C ALA A 25 19.92 11.33 1.79
N LYS A 26 19.34 12.22 2.61
CA LYS A 26 19.98 12.70 3.83
C LYS A 26 20.18 11.55 4.82
N ASP A 27 21.37 11.47 5.39
CA ASP A 27 21.74 10.49 6.42
C ASP A 27 22.23 11.23 7.67
N ALA A 28 21.65 10.92 8.83
CA ALA A 28 21.94 11.64 10.07
C ALA A 28 23.38 11.46 10.59
N LYS A 29 24.11 10.45 10.10
CA LYS A 29 25.49 10.14 10.50
C LYS A 29 26.50 10.49 9.43
N LEU A 30 26.11 10.41 8.16
CA LEU A 30 26.98 10.55 6.99
C LEU A 30 26.72 11.83 6.18
N ILE A 31 25.80 12.69 6.62
CA ILE A 31 25.21 13.83 5.88
C ILE A 31 24.34 13.34 4.71
N TYR A 32 24.86 12.42 3.89
CA TYR A 32 24.12 11.73 2.83
C TYR A 32 24.40 10.22 2.83
N ALA A 33 23.39 9.44 2.41
CA ALA A 33 23.48 7.99 2.31
C ALA A 33 24.50 7.58 1.24
N LYS A 34 25.15 6.43 1.44
CA LYS A 34 26.03 5.86 0.39
C LYS A 34 25.19 5.45 -0.82
N PRO A 35 25.63 5.75 -2.05
CA PRO A 35 24.89 5.37 -3.25
C PRO A 35 24.82 3.85 -3.41
N SER A 36 23.79 3.37 -4.10
CA SER A 36 23.60 1.96 -4.43
C SER A 36 24.09 1.66 -5.83
N GLN A 37 24.78 0.54 -6.01
CA GLN A 37 25.26 0.09 -7.33
C GLN A 37 24.15 -0.44 -8.23
N ALA A 38 23.04 -0.93 -7.67
CA ALA A 38 21.99 -1.60 -8.43
C ALA A 38 20.63 -1.53 -7.72
N MET A 39 20.09 -0.33 -7.48
CA MET A 39 18.77 -0.19 -6.88
C MET A 39 17.65 -0.40 -7.91
N PRO A 40 16.79 -1.44 -7.77
CA PRO A 40 15.67 -1.64 -8.69
C PRO A 40 14.54 -0.64 -8.42
N ALA A 41 13.84 -0.24 -9.49
CA ALA A 41 12.54 0.42 -9.36
C ALA A 41 11.51 -0.58 -8.83
N LEU A 42 10.59 -0.11 -7.98
CA LEU A 42 9.43 -0.88 -7.57
C LEU A 42 8.44 -0.95 -8.73
N THR A 43 7.80 -2.10 -8.93
CA THR A 43 6.65 -2.31 -9.84
C THR A 43 5.45 -2.94 -9.12
N VAL A 44 5.57 -3.16 -7.81
CA VAL A 44 4.72 -4.11 -7.08
C VAL A 44 3.33 -3.56 -6.74
N LEU A 45 3.22 -2.23 -6.52
CA LEU A 45 1.94 -1.61 -6.14
C LEU A 45 0.90 -1.70 -7.26
N GLU A 46 1.33 -1.48 -8.50
CA GLU A 46 0.48 -1.64 -9.69
C GLU A 46 0.03 -3.11 -9.83
N GLN A 47 0.97 -4.04 -9.70
CA GLN A 47 0.68 -5.48 -9.81
C GLN A 47 -0.32 -5.94 -8.75
N TRP A 48 -0.13 -5.53 -7.49
CA TRP A 48 -1.00 -5.92 -6.38
C TRP A 48 -2.40 -5.32 -6.47
N TRP A 49 -2.54 -4.14 -7.06
CA TRP A 49 -3.83 -3.49 -7.23
C TRP A 49 -4.58 -3.97 -8.48
N SER A 50 -3.85 -4.39 -9.53
CA SER A 50 -4.41 -4.78 -10.82
C SER A 50 -5.57 -5.79 -10.81
N PRO A 51 -5.72 -6.71 -9.81
CA PRO A 51 -6.89 -7.58 -9.78
C PRO A 51 -8.22 -6.83 -9.68
N LEU A 52 -8.28 -5.71 -8.94
CA LEU A 52 -9.51 -4.91 -8.89
C LEU A 52 -9.88 -4.36 -10.28
N GLU A 53 -8.89 -3.88 -11.03
CA GLU A 53 -9.12 -3.26 -12.35
C GLU A 53 -9.52 -4.27 -13.41
N LYS A 54 -8.98 -5.50 -13.33
CA LYS A 54 -9.19 -6.55 -14.33
C LYS A 54 -10.38 -7.45 -14.04
N ILE A 55 -10.67 -7.68 -12.75
CA ILE A 55 -11.67 -8.65 -12.28
C ILE A 55 -12.84 -7.92 -11.62
N GLY A 56 -12.56 -6.92 -10.77
CA GLY A 56 -13.58 -6.23 -9.98
C GLY A 56 -13.91 -6.94 -8.66
N ASN A 57 -14.64 -6.22 -7.80
CA ASN A 57 -15.27 -6.76 -6.58
C ASN A 57 -16.54 -5.95 -6.31
N GLU A 58 -17.65 -6.39 -6.89
CA GLU A 58 -18.92 -5.63 -6.94
C GLU A 58 -19.47 -5.34 -5.54
N ASP A 59 -19.50 -6.34 -4.68
CA ASP A 59 -20.08 -6.24 -3.33
C ASP A 59 -19.14 -5.59 -2.30
N ASN A 60 -17.88 -5.33 -2.68
CA ASN A 60 -16.85 -4.83 -1.79
C ASN A 60 -16.66 -5.71 -0.52
N THR A 61 -16.93 -7.01 -0.63
CA THR A 61 -16.78 -7.97 0.47
C THR A 61 -15.53 -8.83 0.28
N TYR A 62 -14.99 -9.30 1.39
CA TYR A 62 -14.04 -10.39 1.39
C TYR A 62 -14.80 -11.72 1.34
N THR A 63 -14.32 -12.65 0.51
CA THR A 63 -14.72 -14.05 0.57
C THR A 63 -13.51 -14.93 0.40
N GLN A 64 -13.52 -16.14 0.97
CA GLN A 64 -12.45 -17.10 0.78
C GLN A 64 -12.26 -17.45 -0.71
N ALA A 65 -13.35 -17.43 -1.49
CA ALA A 65 -13.33 -17.63 -2.93
C ALA A 65 -12.58 -16.52 -3.69
N ASN A 66 -12.71 -15.25 -3.27
CA ASN A 66 -12.05 -14.13 -3.93
C ASN A 66 -10.64 -13.86 -3.40
N GLN A 67 -10.26 -14.45 -2.26
CA GLN A 67 -8.93 -14.26 -1.65
C GLN A 67 -7.79 -14.65 -2.60
N ALA A 68 -7.95 -15.75 -3.34
CA ALA A 68 -6.90 -16.26 -4.22
C ALA A 68 -6.58 -15.32 -5.40
N THR A 69 -7.58 -14.55 -5.86
CA THR A 69 -7.45 -13.68 -7.05
C THR A 69 -7.34 -12.20 -6.67
N LEU A 70 -8.01 -11.76 -5.60
CA LEU A 70 -8.09 -10.37 -5.16
C LEU A 70 -7.29 -10.08 -3.88
N GLY A 71 -6.70 -11.08 -3.24
CA GLY A 71 -6.11 -10.96 -1.91
C GLY A 71 -5.10 -9.82 -1.75
N THR A 72 -4.29 -9.54 -2.78
CA THR A 72 -3.34 -8.42 -2.75
C THR A 72 -4.04 -7.06 -2.74
N TYR A 73 -5.11 -6.89 -3.51
CA TYR A 73 -5.93 -5.68 -3.49
C TYR A 73 -6.65 -5.55 -2.15
N ILE A 74 -7.27 -6.63 -1.67
CA ILE A 74 -8.04 -6.67 -0.43
C ILE A 74 -7.17 -6.20 0.74
N ASN A 75 -5.95 -6.71 0.86
CA ASN A 75 -5.04 -6.33 1.94
C ASN A 75 -4.67 -4.83 1.91
N ILE A 76 -4.53 -4.25 0.71
CA ILE A 76 -4.24 -2.81 0.57
C ILE A 76 -5.48 -1.96 0.90
N ALA A 77 -6.66 -2.40 0.47
CA ALA A 77 -7.89 -1.63 0.56
C ALA A 77 -8.61 -1.75 1.91
N HIS A 78 -8.26 -2.72 2.74
CA HIS A 78 -8.96 -3.01 3.97
C HIS A 78 -8.91 -1.84 4.96
N HIS A 79 -10.06 -1.31 5.37
CA HIS A 79 -10.13 -0.07 6.17
C HIS A 79 -9.53 -0.17 7.58
N LYS A 80 -9.39 -1.38 8.14
CA LYS A 80 -8.70 -1.59 9.43
C LYS A 80 -7.17 -1.63 9.27
N ALA A 81 -6.65 -1.63 8.04
CA ALA A 81 -5.22 -1.55 7.79
C ALA A 81 -4.69 -0.15 8.16
N THR A 82 -4.09 -0.01 9.33
CA THR A 82 -3.57 1.29 9.80
C THR A 82 -2.08 1.45 9.61
N LYS A 83 -1.36 0.34 9.43
CA LYS A 83 0.09 0.34 9.18
C LYS A 83 0.43 -0.72 8.14
N VAL A 84 1.46 -0.45 7.36
CA VAL A 84 2.05 -1.39 6.41
C VAL A 84 3.55 -1.49 6.67
N GLY A 85 4.06 -2.72 6.69
CA GLY A 85 5.49 -3.01 6.76
C GLY A 85 5.87 -3.97 5.65
N CYS A 86 6.93 -3.67 4.90
CA CYS A 86 7.33 -4.46 3.73
C CYS A 86 8.77 -4.96 3.86
N GLY A 87 8.95 -6.26 3.64
CA GLY A 87 10.26 -6.87 3.44
C GLY A 87 10.59 -6.93 1.96
N VAL A 88 11.85 -6.65 1.62
CA VAL A 88 12.38 -6.77 0.25
C VAL A 88 13.59 -7.68 0.28
N GLN A 89 13.55 -8.74 -0.52
CA GLN A 89 14.66 -9.68 -0.66
C GLN A 89 15.02 -9.85 -2.13
N THR A 90 16.29 -9.63 -2.46
CA THR A 90 16.80 -9.96 -3.79
C THR A 90 17.22 -11.43 -3.82
N CYS A 91 16.62 -12.21 -4.70
CA CYS A 91 16.86 -13.65 -4.86
C CYS A 91 17.67 -13.89 -6.14
N ALA A 92 18.99 -13.71 -6.06
CA ALA A 92 19.90 -13.82 -7.19
C ALA A 92 19.78 -15.15 -7.97
N LYS A 93 19.55 -16.27 -7.27
CA LYS A 93 19.41 -17.61 -7.86
C LYS A 93 18.26 -17.74 -8.87
N ILE A 94 17.20 -16.95 -8.71
CA ILE A 94 16.03 -16.95 -9.60
C ILE A 94 15.87 -15.64 -10.36
N GLY A 95 16.86 -14.73 -10.26
CA GLY A 95 16.84 -13.43 -10.92
C GLY A 95 15.66 -12.53 -10.53
N LYS A 96 15.07 -12.71 -9.34
CA LYS A 96 13.87 -11.97 -8.90
C LYS A 96 14.14 -11.19 -7.62
N THR A 97 13.45 -10.07 -7.46
CA THR A 97 13.29 -9.38 -6.18
C THR A 97 11.91 -9.69 -5.65
N LEU A 98 11.83 -10.28 -4.46
CA LEU A 98 10.59 -10.55 -3.77
C LEU A 98 10.29 -9.40 -2.83
N VAL A 99 9.06 -8.90 -2.89
CA VAL A 99 8.54 -7.91 -1.95
C VAL A 99 7.33 -8.53 -1.27
N GLN A 100 7.30 -8.48 0.05
CA GLN A 100 6.16 -8.95 0.84
C GLN A 100 5.79 -7.89 1.85
N CYS A 101 4.55 -7.41 1.79
CA CYS A 101 4.03 -6.47 2.77
C CYS A 101 3.06 -7.17 3.72
N ALA A 102 3.12 -6.78 4.98
CA ALA A 102 2.15 -7.11 6.02
C ALA A 102 1.43 -5.84 6.43
N TYR A 103 0.15 -5.99 6.77
CA TYR A 103 -0.73 -4.90 7.16
C TYR A 103 -1.22 -5.14 8.59
N GLU A 104 -1.01 -4.19 9.48
CA GLU A 104 -1.53 -4.26 10.85
C GLU A 104 -3.05 -4.05 10.83
N GLY A 105 -3.79 -4.85 11.61
CA GLY A 105 -5.25 -4.77 11.64
C GLY A 105 -5.96 -5.59 10.56
N VAL A 106 -5.20 -6.36 9.76
CA VAL A 106 -5.73 -7.31 8.76
C VAL A 106 -5.28 -8.75 9.05
N PRO A 107 -5.64 -9.42 10.17
CA PRO A 107 -5.23 -10.81 10.36
C PRO A 107 -6.27 -11.80 9.83
N THR A 108 -7.55 -11.44 9.83
CA THR A 108 -8.68 -12.32 9.45
C THR A 108 -9.88 -11.45 9.16
N ILE A 109 -10.18 -11.24 7.88
CA ILE A 109 -11.47 -10.68 7.46
C ILE A 109 -12.45 -11.85 7.45
N PRO A 110 -13.55 -11.82 8.23
CA PRO A 110 -14.60 -12.82 8.13
C PRO A 110 -15.13 -12.90 6.69
N ASP A 111 -15.60 -14.07 6.27
CA ASP A 111 -16.34 -14.16 5.00
C ASP A 111 -17.55 -13.23 5.04
N ASP A 112 -17.82 -12.61 3.90
CA ASP A 112 -18.89 -11.63 3.65
C ASP A 112 -18.73 -10.29 4.38
N ASP A 113 -17.66 -10.08 5.15
CA ASP A 113 -17.38 -8.76 5.74
C ASP A 113 -16.94 -7.76 4.66
N PRO A 114 -17.38 -6.50 4.75
CA PRO A 114 -16.96 -5.46 3.82
C PRO A 114 -15.48 -5.12 4.03
N ILE A 115 -14.74 -5.01 2.92
CA ILE A 115 -13.33 -4.61 2.92
C ILE A 115 -13.19 -3.20 3.51
N TYR A 116 -14.11 -2.31 3.16
CA TYR A 116 -14.25 -0.98 3.74
C TYR A 116 -15.71 -0.55 3.84
N PRO A 117 -16.08 0.30 4.81
CA PRO A 117 -17.44 0.82 4.91
C PRO A 117 -17.77 1.72 3.71
N VAL A 118 -18.87 1.42 3.03
CA VAL A 118 -19.39 2.23 1.92
C VAL A 118 -20.16 3.43 2.47
N GLY A 119 -19.95 4.62 1.90
CA GLY A 119 -20.67 5.83 2.28
C GLY A 119 -19.98 7.11 1.81
N LYS A 120 -20.49 8.27 2.27
CA LYS A 120 -19.92 9.57 1.95
C LYS A 120 -18.49 9.67 2.49
N THR A 121 -17.55 10.09 1.64
CA THR A 121 -16.14 10.29 1.98
C THR A 121 -15.97 11.08 3.28
N CYS A 122 -15.12 10.57 4.18
CA CYS A 122 -14.80 11.16 5.48
C CYS A 122 -15.98 11.35 6.47
N SER A 123 -17.21 10.98 6.12
CA SER A 123 -18.40 11.23 6.96
C SER A 123 -18.34 10.57 8.35
N LYS A 124 -17.52 9.53 8.50
CA LYS A 124 -17.30 8.81 9.76
C LYS A 124 -15.88 8.97 10.33
N CYS A 125 -15.04 9.87 9.81
CA CYS A 125 -13.71 10.06 10.42
C CYS A 125 -13.83 10.48 11.89
N GLY A 126 -14.77 11.37 12.23
CA GLY A 126 -14.98 11.85 13.60
C GLY A 126 -15.33 10.76 14.63
N THR A 127 -15.69 9.55 14.20
CA THR A 127 -15.92 8.41 15.11
C THR A 127 -14.66 7.59 15.36
N LEU A 128 -13.54 7.88 14.69
CA LEU A 128 -12.28 7.18 14.82
C LEU A 128 -11.39 7.90 15.84
N ALA A 129 -11.15 7.27 16.99
CA ALA A 129 -10.38 7.87 18.09
C ALA A 129 -8.95 8.27 17.70
N ALA A 130 -8.28 7.46 16.86
CA ALA A 130 -6.90 7.73 16.43
C ALA A 130 -6.79 8.68 15.24
N THR A 131 -7.85 8.83 14.44
CA THR A 131 -7.83 9.58 13.18
C THR A 131 -9.14 10.36 12.96
N PRO A 132 -9.49 11.31 13.84
CA PRO A 132 -10.80 11.95 13.84
C PRO A 132 -11.03 12.93 12.69
N LYS A 133 -9.97 13.36 11.98
CA LYS A 133 -10.04 14.43 10.98
C LYS A 133 -10.05 13.87 9.56
N CYS A 134 -10.72 14.56 8.64
CA CYS A 134 -10.53 14.31 7.21
C CYS A 134 -9.26 15.02 6.73
N SER A 135 -8.46 14.36 5.91
CA SER A 135 -7.25 14.97 5.34
C SER A 135 -7.60 16.23 4.51
N PRO A 136 -6.70 17.23 4.41
CA PRO A 136 -6.94 18.41 3.56
C PRO A 136 -7.16 18.08 2.07
N LEU A 137 -6.58 16.96 1.60
CA LEU A 137 -6.80 16.44 0.25
C LEU A 137 -8.09 15.61 0.14
N GLY A 138 -8.83 15.44 1.23
CA GLY A 138 -10.00 14.58 1.33
C GLY A 138 -9.64 13.09 1.37
N GLY A 139 -10.66 12.23 1.28
CA GLY A 139 -10.47 10.79 0.99
C GLY A 139 -9.96 9.90 2.12
N LEU A 140 -9.29 10.45 3.15
CA LEU A 140 -8.65 9.68 4.22
C LEU A 140 -8.86 10.32 5.58
N CYS A 141 -8.91 9.48 6.62
CA CYS A 141 -8.97 9.91 8.00
C CYS A 141 -7.55 9.99 8.59
N THR A 142 -7.21 11.13 9.22
CA THR A 142 -5.89 11.41 9.82
C THR A 142 -6.05 11.91 11.25
N ALA A 143 -4.94 11.92 12.01
CA ALA A 143 -4.88 12.47 13.36
C ALA A 143 -5.25 13.97 13.41
#